data_AF-A0A481SXZ5-F1
#
_entry.id   AF-A0A481SXZ5-F1
#
_cell.length_a   1.000
_cell.length_b   1.000
_cell.length_c   1.000
_cell.angle_alpha   90.00
_cell.angle_beta   90.00
_cell.angle_gamma   90.00
#
_symmetry.space_group_name_H-M   'P 1'
#
loop_
_entity.id
_entity.type
_entity.pdbx_description
1 polymer ?
#
loop_
_entity_poly.entity_id
_entity_poly.type
_entity_poly.pdbx_seq_one_letter_code
_entity_poly.pdbx_strand_id
1 'polypeptide(L)'
;MEGENIMDDVVSNDDLKKFENEYYQQLSTGTVSQHTKFHYAWCLVRSNYPADIRKGLILLEQLIKHEANDEDAKRNYLYYLALGNSRIKEYSTALQFIKAFLHMQPENMQAQSLMMMIKKKMEADAHKGMAIAGGVALGVGAVIGLGIALAKSAARK
;
A
#
# COMPACT_ATOMS: atom_id res chain seq x y z
N MET A 1 4.35 -22.48 2.06
CA MET A 1 4.88 -21.82 0.84
C MET A 1 4.82 -20.34 1.14
N GLU A 2 5.92 -19.80 1.67
CA GLU A 2 6.04 -18.40 2.04
C GLU A 2 5.94 -17.58 0.74
N GLY A 3 4.77 -16.96 0.53
CA GLY A 3 4.57 -16.10 -0.63
C GLY A 3 5.58 -14.98 -0.55
N GLU A 4 6.47 -14.90 -1.54
CA GLU A 4 7.31 -13.73 -1.80
C GLU A 4 6.49 -12.48 -1.57
N ASN A 5 6.83 -11.71 -0.53
CA ASN A 5 6.19 -10.44 -0.28
C ASN A 5 6.71 -9.48 -1.36
N ILE A 6 6.03 -9.45 -2.50
CA ILE A 6 6.35 -8.58 -3.64
C ILE A 6 6.44 -7.10 -3.25
N MET A 7 5.90 -6.71 -2.09
CA MET A 7 6.03 -5.36 -1.56
C MET A 7 7.42 -5.08 -0.97
N ASP A 8 8.15 -6.12 -0.58
CA ASP A 8 9.51 -6.06 -0.04
C ASP A 8 10.56 -6.19 -1.16
N ASP A 9 10.13 -6.39 -2.40
CA ASP A 9 10.99 -6.34 -3.57
C ASP A 9 11.43 -4.88 -3.80
N VAL A 10 12.72 -4.63 -3.60
CA VAL A 10 13.35 -3.32 -3.69
C VAL A 10 14.25 -3.30 -4.91
N VAL A 11 14.13 -2.23 -5.70
CA VAL A 11 14.99 -2.04 -6.87
C VAL A 11 16.46 -1.87 -6.46
N SER A 12 17.38 -2.40 -7.27
CA SER A 12 18.82 -2.20 -7.02
C SER A 12 19.20 -0.72 -7.12
N ASN A 13 20.19 -0.29 -6.34
CA ASN A 13 20.69 1.09 -6.41
C ASN A 13 21.29 1.42 -7.78
N ASP A 14 21.84 0.42 -8.48
CA ASP A 14 22.45 0.61 -9.80
C ASP A 14 21.37 0.84 -10.87
N ASP A 15 20.28 0.08 -10.83
CA ASP A 15 19.14 0.31 -11.73
C ASP A 15 18.50 1.67 -11.46
N LEU A 16 18.29 2.04 -10.18
CA LEU A 16 17.74 3.33 -9.82
C LEU A 16 18.58 4.48 -10.39
N LYS A 17 19.91 4.45 -10.20
CA LYS A 17 20.82 5.46 -10.74
C LYS A 17 20.83 5.50 -12.26
N LYS A 18 20.79 4.33 -12.91
CA LYS A 18 20.76 4.24 -14.37
C LYS A 18 19.54 4.95 -14.93
N PHE A 19 18.35 4.60 -14.47
CA PHE A 19 17.10 5.18 -14.97
C PHE A 19 16.90 6.63 -14.53
N GLU A 20 17.42 7.00 -13.36
CA GLU A 20 17.46 8.40 -12.92
C GLU A 20 18.32 9.27 -13.87
N ASN A 21 19.53 8.81 -14.20
CA ASN A 21 20.40 9.53 -15.13
C ASN A 21 19.75 9.67 -16.51
N GLU A 22 19.16 8.58 -17.04
CA GLU A 22 18.47 8.61 -18.33
C GLU A 22 17.31 9.61 -18.32
N TYR A 23 16.52 9.63 -17.25
CA TYR A 23 15.40 10.56 -17.07
C TYR A 23 15.87 12.02 -17.08
N TYR A 24 16.87 12.37 -16.27
CA TYR A 24 17.36 13.75 -16.18
C TYR A 24 18.11 14.19 -17.44
N GLN A 25 18.80 13.28 -18.12
CA GLN A 25 19.42 13.56 -19.40
C GLN A 25 18.35 13.97 -20.43
N GLN A 26 17.27 13.20 -20.57
CA GLN A 26 16.18 13.56 -21.49
C GLN A 26 15.44 14.83 -21.05
N LEU A 27 15.28 15.02 -19.74
CA LEU A 27 14.67 16.24 -19.20
C LEU A 27 15.48 17.48 -19.57
N SER A 28 16.81 17.39 -19.54
CA SER A 28 17.71 18.48 -19.94
C SER A 28 17.61 18.81 -21.44
N THR A 29 17.22 17.84 -22.26
CA THR A 29 16.96 18.03 -23.71
C THR A 29 15.54 18.53 -24.02
N GLY A 30 14.69 18.73 -22.99
CA GLY A 30 13.39 19.38 -23.10
C GLY A 30 12.20 18.43 -23.27
N THR A 31 12.40 17.14 -23.47
CA THR A 31 11.29 16.16 -23.56
C THR A 31 11.76 14.79 -23.06
N VAL A 32 10.96 14.16 -22.20
CA VAL A 32 11.20 12.81 -21.69
C VAL A 32 10.25 11.84 -22.37
N SER A 33 10.78 10.75 -22.91
CA SER A 33 9.96 9.69 -23.51
C SER A 33 9.09 9.00 -22.44
N GLN A 34 7.92 8.51 -22.84
CA GLN A 34 7.03 7.82 -21.89
C GLN A 34 7.67 6.54 -21.35
N HIS A 35 8.43 5.84 -22.19
CA HIS A 35 9.24 4.69 -21.77
C HIS A 35 10.22 5.06 -20.65
N THR A 36 11.10 6.04 -20.85
CA THR A 36 12.07 6.45 -19.81
C THR A 36 11.37 6.95 -18.54
N LYS A 37 10.26 7.69 -18.68
CA LYS A 37 9.46 8.12 -17.53
C LYS A 37 8.88 6.94 -16.76
N PHE A 38 8.36 5.93 -17.45
CA PHE A 38 7.82 4.72 -16.83
C PHE A 38 8.90 3.93 -16.08
N HIS A 39 10.06 3.69 -16.70
CA HIS A 39 11.15 2.95 -16.07
C HIS A 39 11.67 3.65 -14.81
N TYR A 40 11.81 4.98 -14.86
CA TYR A 40 12.19 5.73 -13.66
C TYR A 40 11.10 5.66 -12.57
N ALA A 41 9.84 5.82 -12.95
CA ALA A 41 8.71 5.71 -12.01
C ALA A 41 8.63 4.31 -11.36
N TRP A 42 8.89 3.26 -12.14
CA TRP A 42 8.95 1.87 -11.71
C TRP A 42 10.03 1.63 -10.64
N CYS A 43 11.22 2.22 -10.81
CA CYS A 43 12.25 2.17 -9.78
C CYS A 43 11.81 2.92 -8.51
N LEU A 44 11.24 4.12 -8.67
CA LEU A 44 10.83 4.97 -7.55
C LEU A 44 9.75 4.33 -6.67
N VAL A 45 8.74 3.68 -7.25
CA VAL A 45 7.69 3.00 -6.47
C VAL A 45 8.19 1.76 -5.73
N ARG A 46 9.35 1.21 -6.13
CA ARG A 46 10.05 0.11 -5.46
C ARG A 46 11.15 0.59 -4.49
N SER A 47 11.33 1.91 -4.32
CA SER A 47 12.26 2.49 -3.35
C SER A 47 11.82 2.27 -1.90
N ASN A 48 12.77 2.29 -0.97
CA ASN A 48 12.50 2.27 0.47
C ASN A 48 12.04 3.63 1.03
N TYR A 49 12.18 4.71 0.25
CA TYR A 49 11.88 6.05 0.71
C TYR A 49 10.46 6.48 0.29
N PRO A 50 9.58 6.86 1.24
CA PRO A 50 8.22 7.32 0.91
C PRO A 50 8.18 8.56 0.00
N ALA A 51 9.23 9.37 -0.02
CA ALA A 51 9.34 10.52 -0.92
C ALA A 51 9.51 10.07 -2.38
N ASP A 52 10.39 9.10 -2.62
CA ASP A 52 10.60 8.50 -3.93
C ASP A 52 9.32 7.84 -4.44
N ILE A 53 8.66 7.05 -3.58
CA ILE A 53 7.41 6.38 -3.95
C ILE A 53 6.38 7.41 -4.40
N ARG A 54 6.19 8.51 -3.66
CA ARG A 54 5.25 9.59 -4.05
C ARG A 54 5.63 10.21 -5.40
N LYS A 55 6.92 10.46 -5.64
CA LYS A 55 7.41 10.95 -6.94
C LYS A 55 7.07 9.96 -8.07
N GLY A 56 7.30 8.67 -7.85
CA GLY A 56 6.96 7.61 -8.80
C GLY A 56 5.47 7.56 -9.11
N LEU A 57 4.60 7.67 -8.09
CA LEU A 57 3.14 7.72 -8.26
C LEU A 57 2.71 8.90 -9.14
N ILE A 58 3.27 10.10 -8.92
CA ILE A 58 2.98 11.29 -9.74
C ILE A 58 3.36 11.05 -11.21
N LEU A 59 4.51 10.42 -11.48
CA LEU A 59 4.94 10.11 -12.84
C LEU A 59 4.02 9.10 -13.52
N LEU A 60 3.56 8.07 -12.80
CA LEU A 60 2.60 7.08 -13.31
C LEU A 60 1.22 7.71 -13.61
N GLU A 61 0.73 8.62 -12.78
CA GLU A 61 -0.51 9.34 -13.03
C GLU A 61 -0.43 10.24 -14.27
N GLN A 62 0.73 10.86 -14.51
CA GLN A 62 0.98 11.62 -15.74
C GLN A 62 0.98 10.72 -16.97
N LEU A 63 1.56 9.52 -16.88
CA LEU A 63 1.56 8.53 -17.96
C LEU A 63 0.14 8.07 -18.32
N ILE A 64 -0.69 7.74 -17.32
CA ILE A 64 -2.10 7.37 -17.54
C ILE A 64 -2.87 8.46 -18.29
N LYS A 65 -2.64 9.74 -17.95
CA LYS A 65 -3.32 10.86 -18.62
C LYS A 65 -2.85 11.05 -20.06
N HIS A 66 -1.57 10.81 -20.33
CA HIS A 66 -0.98 11.01 -21.66
C HIS A 66 -1.24 9.82 -22.60
N GLU A 67 -1.29 8.60 -22.08
CA GLU A 67 -1.43 7.35 -22.86
C GLU A 67 -2.80 6.71 -22.63
N ALA A 68 -3.85 7.52 -22.52
CA ALA A 68 -5.20 7.06 -22.16
C ALA A 68 -5.78 5.97 -23.10
N ASN A 69 -5.27 5.87 -24.34
CA ASN A 69 -5.72 4.93 -25.36
C ASN A 69 -4.90 3.62 -25.42
N ASP A 70 -3.77 3.54 -24.72
CA ASP A 70 -2.95 2.32 -24.66
C ASP A 70 -3.36 1.48 -23.44
N GLU A 71 -4.31 0.57 -23.66
CA GLU A 71 -4.83 -0.28 -22.58
C GLU A 71 -3.76 -1.25 -22.05
N ASP A 72 -2.76 -1.63 -22.83
CA ASP A 72 -1.68 -2.52 -22.37
C ASP A 72 -0.75 -1.78 -21.41
N ALA A 73 -0.31 -0.57 -21.76
CA ALA A 73 0.51 0.28 -20.90
C ALA A 73 -0.23 0.71 -19.63
N LYS A 74 -1.50 1.08 -19.76
CA LYS A 74 -2.37 1.47 -18.64
C LYS A 74 -2.53 0.38 -17.60
N ARG A 75 -2.60 -0.90 -18.00
CA ARG A 75 -2.58 -2.04 -17.05
C ARG A 75 -1.31 -2.03 -16.20
N ASN A 76 -0.14 -1.85 -16.81
CA ASN A 76 1.12 -1.77 -16.06
C ASN A 76 1.08 -0.59 -15.07
N TYR A 77 0.58 0.56 -15.48
CA TYR A 77 0.49 1.74 -14.61
C TYR A 77 -0.44 1.52 -13.42
N LEU A 78 -1.63 0.94 -13.64
CA LEU A 78 -2.57 0.60 -12.57
C LEU A 78 -1.95 -0.36 -11.55
N TYR A 79 -1.20 -1.36 -12.01
CA TYR A 79 -0.52 -2.30 -11.12
C TYR A 79 0.51 -1.58 -10.22
N TYR A 80 1.37 -0.74 -10.80
CA TYR A 80 2.40 -0.03 -10.03
C TYR A 80 1.84 1.10 -9.17
N LEU A 81 0.73 1.72 -9.56
CA LEU A 81 -0.01 2.66 -8.71
C LEU A 81 -0.59 1.96 -7.48
N ALA A 82 -1.16 0.76 -7.65
CA ALA A 82 -1.63 -0.04 -6.53
C ALA A 82 -0.48 -0.44 -5.59
N LEU A 83 0.64 -0.94 -6.15
CA LEU A 83 1.82 -1.32 -5.38
C LEU A 83 2.38 -0.12 -4.59
N GLY A 84 2.64 1.00 -5.26
CA GLY A 84 3.22 2.19 -4.62
C GLY A 84 2.32 2.76 -3.52
N ASN A 85 1.02 2.92 -3.78
CA ASN A 85 0.06 3.39 -2.76
C ASN A 85 0.02 2.44 -1.54
N SER A 86 0.08 1.13 -1.77
CA SER A 86 0.09 0.15 -0.67
C SER A 86 1.32 0.26 0.22
N ARG A 87 2.49 0.58 -0.35
CA ARG A 87 3.76 0.74 0.38
C ARG A 87 3.78 1.98 1.27
N ILE A 88 3.05 3.04 0.89
CA ILE A 88 2.87 4.26 1.71
C ILE A 88 1.60 4.25 2.56
N LYS A 89 0.95 3.08 2.71
CA LYS A 89 -0.26 2.85 3.52
C LYS A 89 -1.52 3.56 3.04
N GLU A 90 -1.55 4.03 1.80
CA GLU A 90 -2.75 4.55 1.14
C GLU A 90 -3.61 3.40 0.60
N TYR A 91 -4.07 2.53 1.51
CA TYR A 91 -4.68 1.24 1.16
C TYR A 91 -5.98 1.39 0.37
N SER A 92 -6.80 2.39 0.69
CA SER A 92 -8.05 2.68 -0.04
C SER A 92 -7.79 2.97 -1.50
N THR A 93 -6.81 3.84 -1.79
CA THR A 93 -6.39 4.20 -3.14
C THR A 93 -5.76 3.01 -3.85
N ALA A 94 -4.91 2.25 -3.17
CA ALA A 94 -4.31 1.03 -3.71
C ALA A 94 -5.37 0.00 -4.15
N LEU A 95 -6.43 -0.18 -3.34
CA LEU A 95 -7.54 -1.08 -3.65
C LEU A 95 -8.36 -0.60 -4.86
N GLN A 96 -8.52 0.70 -5.06
CA GLN A 96 -9.21 1.23 -6.24
C GLN A 96 -8.43 0.87 -7.52
N PHE A 97 -7.12 1.10 -7.54
CA PHE A 97 -6.28 0.81 -8.71
C PHE A 97 -6.21 -0.69 -9.03
N ILE A 98 -6.02 -1.55 -8.03
CA ILE A 98 -5.90 -3.00 -8.28
C ILE A 98 -7.24 -3.61 -8.71
N LYS A 99 -8.37 -3.09 -8.23
CA LYS A 99 -9.70 -3.51 -8.72
C LYS A 99 -9.93 -3.08 -10.16
N ALA A 100 -9.51 -1.87 -10.54
CA ALA A 100 -9.56 -1.42 -11.92
C ALA A 100 -8.71 -2.32 -12.83
N PHE A 101 -7.51 -2.71 -12.39
CA PHE A 101 -6.69 -3.69 -13.10
C PHE A 101 -7.41 -5.04 -13.27
N LEU A 102 -7.95 -5.59 -12.18
CA LEU A 102 -8.64 -6.89 -12.20
C LEU A 102 -9.95 -6.87 -13.00
N HIS A 103 -10.58 -5.71 -13.19
CA HIS A 103 -11.71 -5.59 -14.11
C HIS A 103 -11.29 -5.84 -15.57
N MET A 104 -10.05 -5.49 -15.92
CA MET A 104 -9.49 -5.71 -17.25
C MET A 104 -8.87 -7.10 -17.42
N GLN A 105 -8.24 -7.64 -16.37
CA GLN A 105 -7.67 -8.98 -16.36
C GLN A 105 -8.06 -9.75 -15.09
N PRO A 106 -9.27 -10.34 -15.04
CA PRO A 106 -9.77 -11.02 -13.85
C PRO A 106 -8.91 -12.21 -13.43
N GLU A 107 -8.36 -12.95 -14.38
CA GLU A 107 -7.57 -14.19 -14.18
C GLU A 107 -6.11 -13.92 -13.76
N ASN A 108 -5.71 -12.66 -13.60
CA ASN A 108 -4.32 -12.33 -13.29
C ASN A 108 -3.99 -12.64 -11.82
N MET A 109 -3.33 -13.78 -11.60
CA MET A 109 -2.94 -14.28 -10.28
C MET A 109 -2.06 -13.30 -9.49
N GLN A 110 -1.17 -12.57 -10.17
CA GLN A 110 -0.28 -11.60 -9.52
C GLN A 110 -1.08 -10.42 -8.94
N ALA A 111 -2.06 -9.90 -9.68
CA ALA A 111 -2.93 -8.81 -9.24
C ALA A 111 -3.89 -9.26 -8.13
N GLN A 112 -4.43 -10.48 -8.21
CA GLN A 112 -5.25 -11.07 -7.14
C GLN A 112 -4.44 -11.21 -5.84
N SER A 113 -3.21 -11.72 -5.94
CA SER A 113 -2.29 -11.85 -4.80
C SER A 113 -1.97 -10.48 -4.18
N LEU A 114 -1.67 -9.47 -5.01
CA LEU A 114 -1.44 -8.10 -4.55
C LEU A 114 -2.66 -7.53 -3.82
N MET A 115 -3.87 -7.70 -4.37
CA MET A 115 -5.11 -7.28 -3.73
C MET A 115 -5.32 -7.94 -2.36
N MET A 116 -5.04 -9.24 -2.24
CA MET A 116 -5.13 -9.96 -0.97
C MET A 116 -4.12 -9.44 0.06
N MET A 117 -2.88 -9.19 -0.36
CA MET A 117 -1.84 -8.62 0.49
C MET A 117 -2.19 -7.21 0.99
N ILE A 118 -2.75 -6.37 0.11
CA ILE A 118 -3.21 -5.01 0.47
C ILE A 118 -4.28 -5.09 1.56
N LYS A 119 -5.30 -5.94 1.40
CA LYS A 119 -6.37 -6.13 2.40
C LYS A 119 -5.82 -6.60 3.73
N LYS A 120 -4.95 -7.61 3.71
CA LYS A 120 -4.33 -8.15 4.93
C LYS A 120 -3.52 -7.10 5.69
N LYS A 121 -2.73 -6.28 4.98
CA LYS A 121 -1.96 -5.19 5.61
C LYS A 121 -2.86 -4.08 6.16
N MET A 122 -3.91 -3.71 5.43
CA MET A 122 -4.91 -2.74 5.89
C MET A 122 -5.58 -3.19 7.20
N GLU A 123 -6.03 -4.46 7.27
CA GLU A 123 -6.62 -5.02 8.49
C GLU A 123 -5.60 -5.07 9.64
N ALA A 124 -4.37 -5.53 9.37
CA ALA A 124 -3.33 -5.62 10.40
C ALA A 124 -2.99 -4.24 11.00
N ASP A 125 -2.90 -3.19 10.19
CA ASP A 125 -2.62 -1.84 10.67
C ASP A 125 -3.84 -1.21 11.37
N ALA A 126 -5.07 -1.55 10.98
CA ALA A 126 -6.28 -1.15 11.71
C ALA A 126 -6.32 -1.75 13.14
N HIS A 127 -5.95 -3.02 13.30
CA HIS A 127 -5.89 -3.68 14.61
C HIS A 127 -4.84 -3.04 15.54
N LYS A 128 -3.68 -2.65 15.01
CA LYS A 128 -2.64 -1.92 15.79
C LYS A 128 -3.14 -0.57 16.30
N GLY A 129 -3.97 0.13 15.51
CA GLY A 129 -4.59 1.40 15.92
C GLY A 129 -5.65 1.23 17.02
N MET A 130 -6.43 0.16 16.98
CA MET A 130 -7.49 -0.09 17.96
C MET A 130 -6.99 -0.55 19.33
N ALA A 131 -5.81 -1.20 19.39
CA ALA A 131 -5.20 -1.62 20.66
C ALA A 131 -4.81 -0.46 21.59
N ILE A 132 -4.67 0.76 21.07
CA ILE A 132 -4.29 1.95 21.85
C ILE A 132 -5.51 2.60 22.53
N ALA A 133 -6.72 2.37 22.03
CA ALA A 133 -7.95 2.94 22.61
C ALA A 133 -8.57 2.07 23.74
N GLY A 134 -8.04 0.87 23.98
CA GLY A 134 -8.50 -0.06 25.03
C GLY A 134 -7.86 0.16 26.40
N GLY A 135 -7.52 1.41 26.74
CA GLY A 135 -6.88 1.78 28.01
C GLY A 135 -7.79 1.68 29.23
N VAL A 136 -8.32 0.49 29.53
CA VAL A 136 -8.65 -0.02 30.87
C VAL A 136 -8.47 -1.55 30.83
N ALA A 137 -7.22 -2.02 30.86
CA ALA A 137 -6.96 -3.37 31.34
C ALA A 137 -7.03 -3.29 32.87
N LEU A 138 -8.14 -3.73 33.45
CA LEU A 138 -8.30 -3.90 34.90
C LEU A 138 -7.14 -4.76 35.41
N GLY A 139 -6.19 -4.12 36.09
CA GLY A 139 -5.16 -4.81 36.83
C GLY A 139 -5.73 -5.54 38.04
N VAL A 140 -5.00 -6.60 38.43
CA VAL A 140 -5.02 -7.30 39.73
C VAL A 140 -6.12 -8.35 39.93
N GLY A 141 -5.70 -9.61 39.76
CA GLY A 141 -6.08 -10.76 40.59
C GLY A 141 -7.56 -11.01 40.87
N ALA A 142 -8.16 -11.97 40.15
CA ALA A 142 -9.36 -12.66 40.63
C ALA A 142 -9.36 -14.12 40.18
N VAL A 143 -8.40 -14.88 40.69
CA VAL A 143 -8.54 -16.33 40.80
C VAL A 143 -9.33 -16.59 42.08
N ILE A 144 -10.56 -17.10 41.91
CA ILE A 144 -11.41 -17.79 42.89
C ILE A 144 -12.10 -16.91 43.95
N GLY A 145 -13.43 -16.84 43.87
CA GLY A 145 -14.28 -16.35 44.96
C GLY A 145 -15.74 -16.27 44.56
N LEU A 146 -16.46 -17.39 44.69
CA LEU A 146 -17.93 -17.42 44.71
C LEU A 146 -18.45 -16.41 45.74
N GLY A 147 -19.21 -15.41 45.28
CA GLY A 147 -19.75 -14.38 46.14
C GLY A 147 -20.96 -13.70 45.53
N ILE A 148 -22.02 -14.45 45.24
CA ILE A 148 -23.36 -13.87 45.12
C ILE A 148 -23.76 -13.44 46.53
N ALA A 149 -23.75 -12.15 46.80
CA ALA A 149 -24.50 -11.58 47.92
C ALA A 149 -25.35 -10.42 47.40
N LEU A 150 -26.56 -10.78 46.98
CA LEU A 150 -27.64 -9.83 46.73
C LEU A 150 -28.22 -9.33 48.07
N ALA A 151 -28.34 -8.00 48.15
CA ALA A 151 -29.45 -7.25 48.73
C ALA A 151 -29.47 -6.83 50.23
N LYS A 152 -29.74 -5.51 50.36
CA LYS A 152 -30.72 -4.85 51.25
C LYS A 152 -30.27 -4.42 52.66
N SER A 153 -30.11 -3.11 52.88
CA SER A 153 -31.24 -2.24 53.24
C SER A 153 -30.80 -0.77 53.31
N ALA A 154 -31.64 0.09 52.74
CA ALA A 154 -31.57 1.53 52.86
C ALA A 154 -32.28 2.00 54.14
N ALA A 155 -31.78 3.11 54.68
CA ALA A 155 -32.46 4.08 55.55
C ALA A 155 -32.94 3.61 56.94
N ARG A 156 -32.19 4.00 57.98
CA ARG A 156 -32.75 4.25 59.32
C ARG A 156 -33.33 5.65 59.37
N LYS A 157 -34.49 5.77 60.02
CA LYS A 157 -35.11 7.01 60.49
C LYS A 157 -34.54 7.39 61.84
#